data_AF-A0A8K0P528-F1
#
_entry.id   AF-A0A8K0P528-F1
#
_cell.length_a   1.000
_cell.length_b   1.000
_cell.length_c   1.000
_cell.angle_alpha   90.00
_cell.angle_beta   90.00
_cell.angle_gamma   90.00
#
_symmetry.space_group_name_H-M   'P 1'
#
loop_
_entity.id
_entity.type
_entity.pdbx_description
1 polymer ?
#
loop_
_entity_poly.entity_id
_entity_poly.type
_entity_poly.pdbx_seq_one_letter_code
_entity_poly.pdbx_strand_id
1 'polypeptide(L)'
;MACQRQLLLLSTSTIHGSEYLDYAKAEIDSFFKRNNVSKILFIPFALRNHDEYASKAKFALKAWGYDVDSIHEAKNHLEAVNKAQAFFIGGGNTFQLLKSLYDNSLVGAIRKRVLHETRETRINQYHEIPGMPPVIGLREGSILHVDGTKLKLLGNKSARLFMPGERPKEYESGADLSFLINENCSD
;
A
#
# COMPACT_ATOMS: atom_id res chain seq x y z
N MET A 1 9.65 8.08 -9.28
CA MET A 1 8.28 8.47 -9.69
C MET A 1 7.43 8.47 -8.44
N ALA A 2 6.57 9.48 -8.24
CA ALA A 2 5.65 9.47 -7.10
C ALA A 2 4.75 8.25 -7.17
N CYS A 3 4.52 7.58 -6.04
CA CYS A 3 3.56 6.48 -5.94
C CYS A 3 2.16 7.04 -6.23
N GLN A 4 1.62 6.73 -7.42
CA GLN A 4 0.32 7.21 -7.86
C GLN A 4 -0.78 6.38 -7.18
N ARG A 5 -1.64 7.06 -6.41
CA ARG A 5 -2.77 6.44 -5.72
C ARG A 5 -4.03 6.63 -6.54
N GLN A 6 -4.85 5.59 -6.64
CA GLN A 6 -6.16 5.65 -7.27
C GLN A 6 -7.20 5.42 -6.18
N LEU A 7 -7.82 6.52 -5.72
CA LEU A 7 -8.75 6.51 -4.59
C LEU A 7 -10.02 7.27 -4.98
N LEU A 8 -11.16 6.70 -4.63
CA LEU A 8 -12.46 7.36 -4.66
C LEU A 8 -13.03 7.30 -3.24
N LEU A 9 -13.21 8.46 -2.61
CA LEU A 9 -13.67 8.56 -1.23
C LEU A 9 -15.08 9.14 -1.21
N LEU A 10 -16.04 8.33 -0.78
CA LEU A 10 -17.45 8.69 -0.69
C LEU A 10 -17.80 9.03 0.76
N SER A 11 -18.48 10.16 0.98
CA SER A 11 -18.87 10.59 2.33
C SER A 11 -20.04 9.78 2.91
N THR A 12 -20.90 9.23 2.06
CA THR A 12 -22.03 8.39 2.46
C THR A 12 -22.25 7.32 1.39
N SER A 13 -22.98 6.27 1.74
CA SER A 13 -23.39 5.24 0.79
C SER A 13 -24.82 5.43 0.27
N THR A 14 -25.59 6.34 0.87
CA THR A 14 -26.98 6.61 0.49
C THR A 14 -27.32 8.05 0.86
N ILE A 15 -28.02 8.74 -0.02
CA ILE A 15 -28.65 10.04 0.26
C ILE A 15 -30.17 9.84 0.41
N HIS A 16 -30.84 10.72 1.16
CA HIS A 16 -32.27 10.57 1.43
C HIS A 16 -33.08 10.47 0.13
N GLY A 17 -33.88 9.41 -0.01
CA GLY A 17 -34.70 9.16 -1.21
C GLY A 17 -33.96 8.52 -2.39
N SER A 18 -32.71 8.07 -2.20
CA SER A 18 -31.95 7.32 -3.21
C SER A 18 -31.72 5.86 -2.80
N GLU A 19 -31.46 5.02 -3.79
CA GLU A 19 -30.96 3.67 -3.58
C GLU A 19 -29.47 3.66 -3.20
N TYR A 20 -29.00 2.51 -2.73
CA TYR A 20 -27.60 2.34 -2.32
C TYR A 20 -26.61 2.66 -3.45
N LEU A 21 -25.69 3.58 -3.18
CA LEU A 21 -24.65 4.11 -4.09
C LEU A 21 -25.16 4.79 -5.37
N ASP A 22 -26.47 4.90 -5.57
CA ASP A 22 -27.04 5.34 -6.83
C ASP A 22 -26.58 6.75 -7.22
N TYR A 23 -26.52 7.66 -6.23
CA TYR A 23 -26.06 9.04 -6.43
C TYR A 23 -24.61 9.15 -6.92
N ALA A 24 -23.78 8.13 -6.65
CA ALA A 24 -22.35 8.09 -6.98
C ALA A 24 -22.05 7.11 -8.12
N LYS A 25 -23.09 6.57 -8.77
CA LYS A 25 -22.94 5.54 -9.80
C LYS A 25 -22.03 5.99 -10.93
N ALA A 26 -22.19 7.21 -11.44
CA ALA A 26 -21.42 7.71 -12.58
C ALA A 26 -19.92 7.83 -12.24
N GLU A 27 -19.60 8.28 -11.04
CA GLU A 27 -18.26 8.47 -10.50
C GLU A 27 -17.59 7.12 -10.26
N ILE A 28 -18.30 6.18 -9.62
CA ILE A 28 -17.84 4.81 -9.38
C ILE A 28 -17.57 4.10 -10.72
N ASP A 29 -18.53 4.15 -11.64
CA ASP A 29 -18.43 3.51 -12.96
C ASP A 29 -17.27 4.08 -13.78
N SER A 30 -17.13 5.41 -13.82
CA SER A 30 -16.02 6.08 -14.49
C SER A 30 -14.67 5.72 -13.87
N PHE A 31 -14.61 5.61 -12.54
CA PHE A 31 -13.40 5.24 -11.81
C PHE A 31 -12.99 3.79 -12.10
N PHE A 32 -13.92 2.84 -12.09
CA PHE A 32 -13.63 1.44 -12.39
C PHE A 32 -13.26 1.21 -13.85
N LYS A 33 -14.01 1.80 -14.80
CA LYS A 33 -13.71 1.68 -16.25
C LYS A 33 -12.33 2.23 -16.60
N ARG A 34 -11.97 3.41 -16.10
CA ARG A 34 -10.64 4.02 -16.35
C ARG A 34 -9.49 3.11 -15.91
N ASN A 35 -9.72 2.28 -14.90
CA ASN A 35 -8.72 1.39 -14.31
C ASN A 35 -8.91 -0.09 -14.73
N ASN A 36 -9.75 -0.37 -15.72
CA ASN A 36 -10.05 -1.71 -16.23
C ASN A 36 -10.46 -2.70 -15.12
N VAL A 37 -11.24 -2.22 -14.15
CA VAL A 37 -11.75 -3.06 -13.05
C VAL A 37 -13.02 -3.74 -13.51
N SER A 38 -13.05 -5.07 -13.41
CA SER A 38 -14.26 -5.89 -13.61
C SER A 38 -14.66 -6.67 -12.36
N LYS A 39 -13.72 -6.85 -11.43
CA LYS A 39 -13.92 -7.61 -10.19
C LYS A 39 -13.44 -6.85 -8.95
N ILE A 40 -14.31 -6.74 -7.96
CA ILE A 40 -14.11 -5.93 -6.75
C ILE A 40 -14.07 -6.86 -5.53
N LEU A 41 -13.14 -6.59 -4.61
CA LEU A 41 -13.15 -7.20 -3.28
C LEU A 41 -13.81 -6.24 -2.29
N PHE A 42 -14.99 -6.63 -1.79
CA PHE A 42 -15.73 -5.87 -0.79
C PHE A 42 -15.27 -6.21 0.63
N ILE A 43 -15.06 -5.18 1.46
CA ILE A 43 -14.62 -5.28 2.85
C ILE A 43 -15.77 -4.81 3.76
N PRO A 44 -16.54 -5.73 4.38
CA PRO A 44 -17.77 -5.41 5.11
C PRO A 44 -17.58 -5.16 6.61
N PHE A 45 -16.33 -5.15 7.11
CA PHE A 45 -16.03 -5.19 8.55
C PHE A 45 -16.46 -3.97 9.38
N ALA A 46 -16.97 -2.92 8.73
CA ALA A 46 -17.49 -1.75 9.43
C ALA A 46 -18.85 -1.99 10.10
N LEU A 47 -19.56 -3.06 9.74
CA LEU A 47 -20.82 -3.49 10.36
C LEU A 47 -20.70 -4.92 10.89
N ARG A 48 -21.59 -5.36 11.79
CA ARG A 48 -21.53 -6.71 12.37
C ARG A 48 -22.08 -7.80 11.45
N ASN A 49 -23.15 -7.51 10.71
CA ASN A 49 -23.75 -8.47 9.79
C ASN A 49 -23.06 -8.37 8.42
N HIS A 50 -21.97 -9.13 8.25
CA HIS A 50 -21.17 -9.08 7.03
C HIS A 50 -21.90 -9.65 5.81
N ASP A 51 -22.69 -10.71 5.98
CA ASP A 51 -23.40 -11.39 4.88
C ASP A 51 -24.46 -10.48 4.24
N GLU A 52 -25.27 -9.83 5.07
CA GLU A 52 -26.28 -8.89 4.59
C GLU A 52 -25.63 -7.68 3.91
N TYR A 53 -24.56 -7.15 4.50
CA TYR A 53 -23.87 -5.98 3.94
C TYR A 53 -23.22 -6.32 2.59
N ALA A 54 -22.54 -7.46 2.52
CA ALA A 54 -21.96 -7.96 1.28
C ALA A 54 -23.03 -8.21 0.21
N SER A 55 -24.17 -8.79 0.58
CA SER A 55 -25.28 -9.03 -0.34
C SER A 55 -25.81 -7.74 -0.95
N LYS A 56 -25.96 -6.68 -0.13
CA LYS A 56 -26.38 -5.35 -0.60
C LYS A 56 -25.38 -4.74 -1.58
N ALA A 57 -24.08 -4.77 -1.27
CA ALA A 57 -23.03 -4.25 -2.15
C ALA A 57 -22.92 -5.06 -3.46
N LYS A 58 -22.98 -6.40 -3.37
CA LYS A 58 -23.01 -7.31 -4.51
C LYS A 58 -24.18 -7.00 -5.43
N PHE A 59 -25.38 -6.85 -4.89
CA PHE A 59 -26.58 -6.55 -5.68
C PHE A 59 -26.44 -5.25 -6.47
N ALA A 60 -26.04 -4.17 -5.81
CA ALA A 60 -25.91 -2.86 -6.46
C ALA A 60 -24.84 -2.84 -7.56
N LEU A 61 -23.64 -3.34 -7.26
CA LEU A 61 -22.51 -3.31 -8.21
C LEU A 61 -22.68 -4.31 -9.36
N LYS A 62 -23.31 -5.47 -9.11
CA LYS A 62 -23.62 -6.45 -10.15
C LYS A 62 -24.63 -5.92 -11.16
N ALA A 63 -25.59 -5.10 -10.73
CA ALA A 63 -26.51 -4.40 -11.63
C ALA A 63 -25.78 -3.44 -12.60
N TRP A 64 -24.54 -3.05 -12.28
CA TRP A 64 -23.70 -2.19 -13.12
C TRP A 64 -22.64 -2.97 -13.92
N GLY A 65 -22.64 -4.30 -13.83
CA GLY A 65 -21.73 -5.17 -14.57
C GLY A 65 -20.42 -5.52 -13.85
N TYR A 66 -20.29 -5.23 -12.55
CA TYR A 66 -19.10 -5.58 -11.77
C TYR A 66 -19.33 -6.85 -10.95
N ASP A 67 -18.36 -7.78 -11.00
CA ASP A 67 -18.34 -8.92 -10.10
C ASP A 67 -17.81 -8.49 -8.72
N VAL A 68 -18.39 -9.05 -7.66
CA VAL A 68 -18.04 -8.66 -6.28
C VAL A 68 -17.89 -9.90 -5.42
N ASP A 69 -16.66 -10.13 -4.96
CA ASP A 69 -16.38 -11.07 -3.87
C ASP A 69 -16.40 -10.29 -2.55
N SER A 70 -16.74 -10.94 -1.45
CA SER A 70 -16.56 -10.35 -0.12
C SER A 70 -15.46 -11.05 0.65
N ILE A 71 -14.62 -10.27 1.32
CA ILE A 71 -13.43 -10.80 1.99
C ILE A 71 -13.77 -11.77 3.12
N HIS A 72 -14.89 -11.58 3.84
CA HIS A 72 -15.27 -12.45 4.97
C HIS A 72 -15.69 -13.86 4.54
N GLU A 73 -16.02 -14.04 3.26
CA GLU A 73 -16.34 -15.35 2.66
C GLU A 73 -15.07 -16.08 2.18
N ALA A 74 -13.93 -15.38 2.11
CA ALA A 74 -12.70 -15.94 1.58
C ALA A 74 -12.00 -16.82 2.62
N LYS A 75 -11.59 -18.03 2.20
CA LYS A 75 -10.80 -18.94 3.05
C LYS A 75 -9.45 -18.35 3.47
N ASN A 76 -8.86 -17.52 2.60
CA ASN A 76 -7.61 -16.82 2.85
C ASN A 76 -7.75 -15.34 2.47
N HIS A 77 -7.86 -14.49 3.48
CA HIS A 77 -8.03 -13.06 3.30
C HIS A 77 -6.84 -12.39 2.59
N LEU A 78 -5.60 -12.81 2.86
CA LEU A 78 -4.41 -12.24 2.24
C LEU A 78 -4.35 -12.58 0.75
N GLU A 79 -4.71 -13.81 0.39
CA GLU A 79 -4.78 -14.22 -1.01
C GLU A 79 -5.85 -13.43 -1.77
N ALA A 80 -7.03 -13.25 -1.18
CA ALA A 80 -8.09 -12.43 -1.75
C ALA A 80 -7.62 -10.98 -1.99
N VAL A 81 -6.95 -10.38 -1.01
CA VAL A 81 -6.38 -9.02 -1.14
C VAL A 81 -5.34 -8.93 -2.26
N ASN A 82 -4.46 -9.92 -2.39
CA ASN A 82 -3.44 -9.92 -3.44
C ASN A 82 -4.02 -10.06 -4.85
N LYS A 83 -5.12 -10.83 -5.00
CA LYS A 83 -5.80 -11.06 -6.27
C LYS A 83 -6.78 -9.94 -6.66
N ALA A 84 -7.21 -9.12 -5.72
CA ALA A 84 -8.19 -8.05 -5.97
C ALA A 84 -7.69 -7.06 -7.04
N GLN A 85 -8.58 -6.66 -7.95
CA GLN A 85 -8.32 -5.56 -8.89
C GLN A 85 -8.63 -4.21 -8.23
N ALA A 86 -9.71 -4.15 -7.47
CA ALA A 86 -10.11 -3.00 -6.66
C ALA A 86 -10.62 -3.44 -5.29
N PHE A 87 -10.48 -2.54 -4.31
CA PHE A 87 -11.07 -2.68 -2.99
C PHE A 87 -12.27 -1.74 -2.88
N PHE A 88 -13.37 -2.24 -2.32
CA PHE A 88 -14.46 -1.40 -1.86
C PHE A 88 -14.67 -1.62 -0.35
N ILE A 89 -14.40 -0.58 0.44
CA ILE A 89 -14.51 -0.64 1.90
C ILE A 89 -15.85 -0.03 2.31
N GLY A 90 -16.71 -0.84 2.92
CA GLY A 90 -18.00 -0.37 3.41
C GLY A 90 -17.87 0.64 4.55
N GLY A 91 -18.75 1.63 4.57
CA GLY A 91 -18.90 2.55 5.71
C GLY A 91 -19.60 1.88 6.90
N GLY A 92 -19.50 2.50 8.08
CA GLY A 92 -20.06 1.99 9.34
C GLY A 92 -19.25 2.47 10.54
N ASN A 93 -18.99 1.60 11.50
CA ASN A 93 -18.13 1.90 12.65
C ASN A 93 -16.64 1.76 12.28
N THR A 94 -15.92 2.89 12.26
CA THR A 94 -14.49 2.94 11.90
C THR A 94 -13.60 2.14 12.86
N PHE A 95 -13.90 2.09 14.15
CA PHE A 95 -13.10 1.34 15.12
C PHE A 95 -13.26 -0.17 14.93
N GLN A 96 -14.48 -0.63 14.67
CA GLN A 96 -14.76 -2.03 14.34
C GLN A 96 -14.05 -2.44 13.04
N LEU A 97 -14.16 -1.60 12.00
CA LEU A 97 -13.46 -1.80 10.74
C LEU A 97 -11.95 -1.93 10.96
N LEU A 98 -11.35 -0.95 11.63
CA LEU A 98 -9.92 -0.88 11.84
C LEU A 98 -9.41 -2.07 12.67
N LYS A 99 -10.10 -2.40 13.78
CA LYS A 99 -9.79 -3.58 14.60
C LYS A 99 -9.79 -4.85 13.74
N SER A 100 -10.85 -5.08 12.96
CA SER A 100 -10.97 -6.27 12.13
C SER A 100 -9.88 -6.36 11.06
N LEU A 101 -9.50 -5.22 10.47
CA LEU A 101 -8.38 -5.17 9.52
C LEU A 101 -7.04 -5.48 10.17
N TYR A 102 -6.80 -5.04 11.40
CA TYR A 102 -5.58 -5.37 12.15
C TYR A 102 -5.55 -6.83 12.59
N ASP A 103 -6.64 -7.35 13.16
CA ASP A 103 -6.75 -8.74 13.60
C ASP A 103 -6.48 -9.72 12.45
N ASN A 104 -6.83 -9.34 11.22
CA ASN A 104 -6.61 -10.13 10.02
C ASN A 104 -5.32 -9.75 9.24
N SER A 105 -4.47 -8.88 9.78
CA SER A 105 -3.23 -8.40 9.13
C SER A 105 -3.44 -7.77 7.74
N LEU A 106 -4.59 -7.14 7.51
CA LEU A 106 -5.00 -6.63 6.20
C LEU A 106 -4.58 -5.20 5.92
N VAL A 107 -4.37 -4.37 6.95
CA VAL A 107 -3.97 -2.95 6.77
C VAL A 107 -2.71 -2.85 5.92
N GLY A 108 -1.66 -3.61 6.27
CA GLY A 108 -0.41 -3.63 5.53
C GLY A 108 -0.56 -4.21 4.13
N ALA A 109 -1.34 -5.28 3.96
CA ALA A 109 -1.56 -5.94 2.68
C ALA A 109 -2.31 -5.04 1.68
N ILE A 110 -3.40 -4.39 2.13
CA ILE A 110 -4.18 -3.45 1.31
C ILE A 110 -3.32 -2.24 0.93
N ARG A 111 -2.62 -1.63 1.91
CA ARG A 111 -1.69 -0.53 1.66
C ARG A 111 -0.67 -0.90 0.57
N LYS A 112 -0.02 -2.05 0.72
CA LYS A 112 0.97 -2.52 -0.26
C LYS A 112 0.37 -2.68 -1.66
N ARG A 113 -0.84 -3.23 -1.76
CA ARG A 113 -1.54 -3.47 -3.03
C ARG A 113 -2.00 -2.19 -3.71
N VAL A 114 -2.44 -1.19 -2.94
CA VAL A 114 -2.85 0.14 -3.44
C VAL A 114 -1.64 0.97 -3.87
N LEU A 115 -0.54 0.92 -3.11
CA LEU A 115 0.65 1.71 -3.39
C LEU A 115 1.61 1.07 -4.41
N HIS A 116 1.34 -0.16 -4.85
CA HIS A 116 2.32 -0.97 -5.57
C HIS A 116 3.70 -0.91 -4.88
N GLU A 117 3.69 -1.00 -3.55
CA GLU A 117 4.77 -0.50 -2.72
C GLU A 117 6.07 -1.27 -3.00
N THR A 118 7.06 -0.58 -3.56
CA THR A 118 8.39 -1.15 -3.83
C THR A 118 9.28 -1.04 -2.59
N ARG A 119 10.46 -1.70 -2.61
CA ARG A 119 11.48 -1.49 -1.57
C ARG A 119 11.84 0.00 -1.47
N GLU A 120 11.99 0.67 -2.62
CA GLU A 120 12.26 2.11 -2.70
C GLU A 120 11.13 2.95 -2.09
N THR A 121 9.86 2.62 -2.39
CA THR A 121 8.71 3.34 -1.81
C THR A 121 8.71 3.29 -0.28
N ARG A 122 9.05 2.14 0.31
CA ARG A 122 9.15 1.99 1.77
C ARG A 122 10.30 2.80 2.37
N ILE A 123 11.43 2.87 1.68
CA ILE A 123 12.58 3.68 2.13
C ILE A 123 12.26 5.18 2.03
N ASN A 124 11.58 5.61 0.96
CA ASN A 124 11.17 7.00 0.83
C ASN A 124 10.20 7.42 1.93
N GLN A 125 9.26 6.55 2.32
CA GLN A 125 8.36 6.79 3.46
C GLN A 125 9.11 6.85 4.80
N TYR A 126 10.16 6.05 4.97
CA TYR A 126 11.05 6.17 6.13
C TYR A 126 11.69 7.57 6.18
N HIS A 127 12.15 8.09 5.04
CA HIS A 127 12.70 9.45 4.94
C HIS A 127 11.69 10.60 5.01
N GLU A 128 10.37 10.32 4.97
CA GLU A 128 9.35 11.33 5.27
C GLU A 128 9.32 11.70 6.77
N ILE A 129 9.87 10.85 7.65
CA ILE A 129 10.02 11.15 9.07
C ILE A 129 11.23 12.09 9.25
N PRO A 130 11.05 13.29 9.84
CA PRO A 130 12.15 14.23 10.05
C PRO A 130 13.30 13.62 10.85
N GLY A 131 14.53 13.83 10.39
CA GLY A 131 15.74 13.38 11.08
C GLY A 131 16.14 11.92 10.83
N MET A 132 15.47 11.20 9.91
CA MET A 132 15.86 9.82 9.60
C MET A 132 17.17 9.77 8.79
N PRO A 133 18.13 8.90 9.16
CA PRO A 133 19.42 8.79 8.48
C PRO A 133 19.32 8.21 7.06
N PRO A 134 20.39 8.33 6.26
CA PRO A 134 20.50 7.66 4.97
C PRO A 134 20.33 6.13 5.07
N VAL A 135 19.84 5.51 4.00
CA VAL A 135 19.68 4.04 3.91
C VAL A 135 20.50 3.52 2.74
N ILE A 136 21.39 2.55 2.99
CA ILE A 136 22.12 1.84 1.95
C ILE A 136 21.45 0.49 1.64
N GLY A 137 20.95 0.34 0.41
CA GLY A 137 20.34 -0.90 -0.08
C GLY A 137 21.39 -1.84 -0.68
N LEU A 138 21.76 -2.87 0.07
CA LEU A 138 22.68 -3.92 -0.39
C LEU A 138 21.95 -4.98 -1.20
N ARG A 139 22.52 -5.34 -2.36
CA ARG A 139 22.05 -6.47 -3.17
C ARG A 139 22.68 -7.77 -2.66
N GLU A 140 22.05 -8.90 -2.91
CA GLU A 140 22.63 -10.20 -2.56
C GLU A 140 23.99 -10.36 -3.26
N GLY A 141 25.04 -10.64 -2.46
CA GLY A 141 26.43 -10.71 -2.92
C GLY A 141 27.24 -9.42 -2.73
N SER A 142 26.64 -8.32 -2.25
CA SER A 142 27.37 -7.12 -1.80
C SER A 142 27.84 -7.25 -0.34
N ILE A 143 28.99 -6.66 -0.02
CA ILE A 143 29.59 -6.66 1.33
C ILE A 143 29.98 -5.22 1.68
N LEU A 144 29.74 -4.80 2.92
CA LEU A 144 30.29 -3.56 3.47
C LEU A 144 31.48 -3.90 4.35
N HIS A 145 32.66 -3.39 4.02
CA HIS A 145 33.88 -3.55 4.81
C HIS A 145 34.20 -2.24 5.52
N VAL A 146 34.15 -2.26 6.85
CA VAL A 146 34.47 -1.12 7.72
C VAL A 146 35.83 -1.39 8.38
N ASP A 147 36.77 -0.45 8.21
CA ASP A 147 38.08 -0.45 8.87
C ASP A 147 38.38 0.96 9.42
N GLY A 148 38.18 1.13 10.72
CA GLY A 148 38.23 2.44 11.38
C GLY A 148 37.20 3.40 10.78
N THR A 149 37.68 4.51 10.22
CA THR A 149 36.86 5.53 9.55
C THR A 149 36.64 5.26 8.05
N LYS A 150 37.10 4.11 7.55
CA LYS A 150 36.97 3.73 6.14
C LYS A 150 35.84 2.72 5.94
N LEU A 151 34.87 3.04 5.09
CA LEU A 151 33.82 2.13 4.64
C LEU A 151 33.98 1.89 3.14
N LYS A 152 34.10 0.64 2.72
CA LYS A 152 34.11 0.25 1.29
C LYS A 152 33.02 -0.73 0.95
N LEU A 153 32.41 -0.54 -0.21
CA LEU A 153 31.54 -1.54 -0.83
C LEU A 153 32.40 -2.59 -1.55
N LEU A 154 32.24 -3.85 -1.21
CA LEU A 154 32.89 -5.00 -1.84
C LEU A 154 31.82 -5.95 -2.42
N GLY A 155 32.28 -6.99 -3.13
CA GLY A 155 31.42 -7.96 -3.81
C GLY A 155 31.34 -7.71 -5.32
N ASN A 156 30.34 -8.27 -6.00
CA ASN A 156 30.17 -8.15 -7.46
C ASN A 156 28.89 -7.43 -7.88
N LYS A 157 28.20 -6.79 -6.93
CA LYS A 157 26.97 -6.02 -7.17
C LYS A 157 27.11 -4.62 -6.61
N SER A 158 26.52 -3.66 -7.32
CA SER A 158 26.34 -2.29 -6.82
C SER A 158 25.40 -2.22 -5.62
N ALA A 159 25.51 -1.15 -4.85
CA ALA A 159 24.57 -0.78 -3.80
C ALA A 159 23.85 0.52 -4.18
N ARG A 160 22.60 0.67 -3.73
CA ARG A 160 21.83 1.88 -3.96
C ARG A 160 21.68 2.65 -2.65
N LEU A 161 22.18 3.88 -2.62
CA LEU A 161 22.05 4.80 -1.49
C LEU A 161 20.78 5.64 -1.65
N PHE A 162 20.02 5.75 -0.56
CA PHE A 162 18.83 6.58 -0.44
C PHE A 162 19.13 7.66 0.61
N MET A 163 19.12 8.92 0.19
CA MET A 163 19.26 10.09 1.07
C MET A 163 17.90 10.79 1.21
N PRO A 164 17.56 11.36 2.38
CA PRO A 164 16.34 12.14 2.55
C PRO A 164 16.23 13.27 1.52
N GLY A 165 15.11 13.33 0.79
CA GLY A 165 14.84 14.40 -0.19
C GLY A 165 15.60 14.29 -1.53
N GLU A 166 16.50 13.31 -1.70
CA GLU A 166 17.24 13.13 -2.95
C GLU A 166 16.76 11.93 -3.77
N ARG A 167 17.14 11.90 -5.06
CA ARG A 167 16.97 10.69 -5.88
C ARG A 167 18.01 9.63 -5.47
N PRO A 168 17.65 8.33 -5.45
CA PRO A 168 18.60 7.28 -5.10
C PRO A 168 19.83 7.27 -6.02
N LYS A 169 21.01 7.09 -5.43
CA LYS A 169 22.31 7.05 -6.13
C LYS A 169 22.86 5.62 -6.13
N GLU A 170 23.37 5.15 -7.26
CA GLU A 170 24.04 3.85 -7.36
C GLU A 170 25.54 3.99 -7.10
N TYR A 171 26.11 3.03 -6.38
CA TYR A 171 27.52 2.91 -6.09
C TYR A 171 28.00 1.53 -6.50
N GLU A 172 29.00 1.47 -7.37
CA GLU A 172 29.59 0.22 -7.85
C GLU A 172 30.50 -0.42 -6.80
N SER A 173 30.75 -1.72 -6.94
CA SER A 173 31.73 -2.41 -6.10
C SER A 173 33.11 -1.73 -6.18
N GLY A 174 33.77 -1.61 -5.03
CA GLY A 174 35.00 -0.84 -4.83
C GLY A 174 34.76 0.60 -4.38
N ALA A 175 33.52 1.10 -4.40
CA ALA A 175 33.20 2.46 -3.97
C ALA A 175 33.56 2.71 -2.50
N ASP A 176 34.11 3.90 -2.24
CA ASP A 176 34.30 4.44 -0.90
C ASP A 176 33.00 5.10 -0.42
N LEU A 177 32.49 4.60 0.70
CA LEU A 177 31.25 5.06 1.34
C LEU A 177 31.52 5.65 2.72
N SER A 178 32.77 5.98 3.06
CA SER A 178 33.19 6.43 4.40
C SER A 178 32.41 7.64 4.91
N PHE A 179 31.88 8.48 4.01
CA PHE A 179 31.01 9.61 4.37
C PHE A 179 29.75 9.19 5.15
N LEU A 180 29.27 7.95 5.00
CA LEU A 180 28.10 7.44 5.73
C LEU A 180 28.36 7.19 7.22
N ILE A 181 29.63 7.04 7.61
CA ILE A 181 30.03 6.76 9.00
C ILE A 181 30.77 7.94 9.64
N ASN A 182 30.95 9.04 8.91
CA ASN A 182 31.75 10.18 9.32
C ASN A 182 30.93 11.38 9.85
N GLU A 183 29.64 11.19 10.17
CA GLU A 183 28.84 12.23 10.84
C GLU A 183 28.82 12.02 12.38
N ASN A 184 29.60 12.89 13.04
CA ASN A 184 29.55 13.30 14.46
C ASN A 184 29.46 12.20 15.53
N CYS A 185 30.62 11.59 15.85
CA CYS A 185 30.97 11.43 17.27
C CYS A 185 31.16 12.84 17.86
N SER A 186 30.06 13.49 18.25
CA SER A 186 30.15 14.57 19.23
C SER A 186 30.35 13.90 20.59
N ASP A 187 31.50 14.17 21.22
CA ASP A 187 31.75 13.90 22.64
C ASP A 187 30.64 14.49 23.53
#